data_AF-A0A931C559-F1
#
_entry.id   AF-A0A931C559-F1
#
_cell.length_a   1.000
_cell.length_b   1.000
_cell.length_c   1.000
_cell.angle_alpha   90.00
_cell.angle_beta   90.00
_cell.angle_gamma   90.00
#
_symmetry.space_group_name_H-M   'P 1'
#
loop_
_entity.id
_entity.type
_entity.pdbx_description
1 polymer ?
#
loop_
_entity_poly.entity_id
_entity_poly.type
_entity_poly.pdbx_seq_one_letter_code
_entity_poly.pdbx_strand_id
1 'polypeptide(L)'
;MSPRARRIPLAVGALLVSAACGAPPGSAPPEFPAPAVSVPPPASAPVPSGVPIAPMNPQPSSLGYPYPTYPTPGYTYPTPGYATPPPQPGRMTTTATTAPLTKSPTPTPTHAAKCRTEPTGPQILTLIKDDPGVPDTSLAVADGPFCSGTWTFTTVKIDGQDADEVEPLMVVSTGKGAKLTLVAAGTHVCNAKVQAEAPAGIRVLACGF
;
A
#
# COMPACT_ATOMS: atom_id res chain seq x y z
N MET A 1 -45.52 -39.67 -4.78
CA MET A 1 -45.86 -39.34 -6.18
C MET A 1 -44.94 -38.19 -6.61
N SER A 2 -43.73 -38.51 -7.02
CA SER A 2 -43.20 -38.43 -8.41
C SER A 2 -42.89 -37.00 -8.89
N PRO A 3 -41.60 -36.67 -9.18
CA PRO A 3 -41.15 -35.35 -9.60
C PRO A 3 -41.26 -35.15 -11.12
N ARG A 4 -41.70 -33.97 -11.57
CA ARG A 4 -41.71 -33.61 -13.00
C ARG A 4 -40.40 -32.92 -13.39
N ALA A 5 -39.51 -33.73 -13.95
CA ALA A 5 -38.40 -33.29 -14.78
C ALA A 5 -38.93 -32.69 -16.11
N ARG A 6 -38.45 -31.51 -16.49
CA ARG A 6 -38.49 -31.04 -17.88
C ARG A 6 -37.08 -30.76 -18.37
N ARG A 7 -36.67 -31.61 -19.31
CA ARG A 7 -35.45 -31.55 -20.10
C ARG A 7 -35.62 -30.48 -21.18
N ILE A 8 -34.61 -29.65 -21.40
CA ILE A 8 -34.49 -28.75 -22.55
C ILE A 8 -33.27 -29.21 -23.37
N PRO A 9 -33.38 -29.33 -24.70
CA PRO A 9 -32.50 -30.16 -25.52
C PRO A 9 -31.14 -29.52 -25.82
N LEU A 10 -30.14 -30.40 -25.90
CA LEU A 10 -28.84 -30.21 -26.54
C LEU A 10 -29.02 -29.82 -28.00
N ALA A 11 -28.59 -28.62 -28.37
CA ALA A 11 -28.36 -28.26 -29.76
C ALA A 11 -27.00 -28.80 -30.19
N VAL A 12 -27.05 -29.89 -30.94
CA VAL A 12 -25.96 -30.48 -31.70
C VAL A 12 -25.65 -29.54 -32.86
N GLY A 13 -24.49 -28.88 -32.83
CA GLY A 13 -23.89 -28.20 -33.98
C GLY A 13 -22.56 -28.84 -34.28
N ALA A 14 -22.58 -29.85 -35.16
CA ALA A 14 -21.39 -30.55 -35.65
C ALA A 14 -21.00 -30.02 -37.04
N LEU A 15 -19.68 -30.03 -37.27
CA LEU A 15 -18.96 -30.02 -38.54
C LEU A 15 -18.78 -28.66 -39.26
N LEU A 16 -17.54 -28.18 -39.31
CA LEU A 16 -16.64 -28.54 -40.41
C LEU A 16 -15.16 -28.27 -40.11
N VAL A 17 -14.36 -29.24 -40.52
CA VAL A 17 -12.90 -29.34 -40.46
C VAL A 17 -12.25 -28.37 -41.44
N SER A 18 -11.17 -27.72 -41.03
CA SER A 18 -10.10 -27.30 -41.94
C SER A 18 -8.77 -27.41 -41.22
N ALA A 19 -8.05 -28.47 -41.56
CA ALA A 19 -6.66 -28.66 -41.20
C ALA A 19 -5.81 -27.59 -41.90
N ALA A 20 -4.99 -26.87 -41.13
CA ALA A 20 -3.84 -26.17 -41.64
C ALA A 20 -2.68 -26.42 -40.68
N CYS A 21 -2.05 -27.57 -40.87
CA CYS A 21 -0.68 -27.83 -40.46
C CYS A 21 0.20 -26.91 -41.31
N GLY A 22 0.97 -26.03 -40.67
CA GLY A 22 1.84 -25.09 -41.36
C GLY A 22 2.90 -24.57 -40.40
N ALA A 23 3.86 -25.42 -40.06
CA ALA A 23 5.13 -24.97 -39.51
C ALA A 23 5.90 -24.24 -40.62
N PRO A 24 6.28 -22.96 -40.46
CA PRO A 24 7.22 -22.33 -41.36
C PRO A 24 8.66 -22.79 -41.04
N PRO A 25 9.52 -22.91 -42.07
CA PRO A 25 10.90 -23.35 -41.93
C PRO A 25 11.75 -22.31 -41.20
N GLY A 26 12.80 -22.79 -40.55
CA GLY A 26 13.75 -21.99 -39.80
C GLY A 26 14.36 -20.84 -40.60
N SER A 27 14.65 -19.78 -39.88
CA SER A 27 15.61 -18.76 -40.26
C SER A 27 16.31 -18.30 -38.99
N ALA A 28 17.37 -19.04 -38.60
CA ALA A 28 18.50 -18.42 -37.91
C ALA A 28 19.18 -17.50 -38.94
N PRO A 29 19.49 -16.24 -38.60
CA PRO A 29 20.86 -15.90 -38.18
C PRO A 29 20.92 -14.61 -37.30
N PRO A 30 22.09 -14.06 -36.94
CA PRO A 30 23.43 -14.65 -36.86
C PRO A 30 23.87 -14.84 -35.40
N GLU A 31 24.70 -15.86 -35.18
CA GLU A 31 25.71 -15.85 -34.12
C GLU A 31 26.52 -14.56 -34.25
N PHE A 32 26.22 -13.57 -33.42
CA PHE A 32 27.21 -12.58 -33.11
C PHE A 32 28.22 -13.29 -32.21
N PRO A 33 29.52 -13.35 -32.56
CA PRO A 33 30.53 -13.65 -31.57
C PRO A 33 30.39 -12.55 -30.52
N ALA A 34 29.85 -12.91 -29.35
CA ALA A 34 30.03 -12.09 -28.18
C ALA A 34 31.55 -11.87 -28.07
N PRO A 35 32.04 -10.62 -27.98
CA PRO A 35 33.40 -10.44 -27.51
C PRO A 35 33.45 -11.15 -26.16
N ALA A 36 34.31 -12.16 -26.04
CA ALA A 36 34.73 -12.67 -24.76
C ALA A 36 35.40 -11.49 -24.05
N VAL A 37 34.59 -10.69 -23.36
CA VAL A 37 35.08 -9.79 -22.33
C VAL A 37 35.46 -10.72 -21.20
N SER A 38 36.69 -11.23 -21.30
CA SER A 38 37.42 -11.74 -20.15
C SER A 38 37.45 -10.61 -19.14
N VAL A 39 36.47 -10.59 -18.25
CA VAL A 39 36.52 -9.79 -17.04
C VAL A 39 37.66 -10.42 -16.23
N PRO A 40 38.78 -9.71 -16.01
CA PRO A 40 39.81 -10.22 -15.13
C PRO A 40 39.19 -10.45 -13.75
N PRO A 41 39.52 -11.56 -13.06
CA PRO A 41 39.11 -11.72 -11.67
C PRO A 41 39.62 -10.50 -10.89
N PRO A 42 38.84 -9.97 -9.93
CA PRO A 42 39.34 -8.93 -9.05
C PRO A 42 40.63 -9.43 -8.41
N ALA A 43 41.70 -8.66 -8.59
CA ALA A 43 42.98 -8.92 -7.96
C ALA A 43 42.74 -9.09 -6.46
N SER A 44 43.14 -10.25 -5.94
CA SER A 44 43.16 -10.53 -4.51
C SER A 44 43.94 -9.42 -3.81
N ALA A 45 43.22 -8.52 -3.16
CA ALA A 45 43.84 -7.57 -2.25
C ALA A 45 44.49 -8.37 -1.11
N PRO A 46 45.75 -8.10 -0.75
CA PRO A 46 46.36 -8.72 0.41
C PRO A 46 45.58 -8.31 1.66
N VAL A 47 45.07 -9.30 2.38
CA VAL A 47 44.60 -9.14 3.76
C VAL A 47 45.77 -8.61 4.60
N PRO A 48 45.62 -7.46 5.28
CA PRO A 48 46.59 -7.06 6.29
C PRO A 48 46.50 -8.01 7.48
N SER A 49 47.40 -8.99 7.52
CA SER A 49 47.75 -9.72 8.74
C SER A 49 48.36 -8.73 9.73
N GLY A 50 47.68 -8.50 10.85
CA GLY A 50 48.29 -7.82 11.99
C GLY A 50 47.35 -6.86 12.72
N VAL A 51 46.35 -7.40 13.40
CA VAL A 51 45.80 -6.70 14.57
C VAL A 51 46.40 -7.39 15.80
N PRO A 52 47.24 -6.71 16.60
CA PRO A 52 47.66 -7.25 17.88
C PRO A 52 46.44 -7.40 18.79
N ILE A 53 46.19 -8.61 19.26
CA ILE A 53 45.24 -8.87 20.33
C ILE A 53 45.81 -8.21 21.59
N ALA A 54 45.25 -7.06 21.95
CA ALA A 54 45.56 -6.42 23.22
C ALA A 54 45.15 -7.35 24.37
N PRO A 55 45.97 -7.50 25.42
CA PRO A 55 45.62 -8.34 26.56
C PRO A 55 44.34 -7.80 27.21
N MET A 56 43.43 -8.73 27.50
CA MET A 56 42.23 -8.51 28.30
C MET A 56 42.60 -7.78 29.60
N ASN A 57 42.18 -6.53 29.71
CA ASN A 57 42.28 -5.77 30.95
C ASN A 57 41.19 -6.28 31.90
N PRO A 58 41.51 -6.71 33.14
CA PRO A 58 40.51 -7.14 34.09
C PRO A 58 39.57 -5.98 34.43
N GLN A 59 38.27 -6.27 34.35
CA GLN A 59 37.16 -5.41 34.70
C GLN A 59 37.35 -4.82 36.11
N PRO A 60 37.44 -3.49 36.28
CA PRO A 60 37.40 -2.90 37.61
C PRO A 60 35.98 -3.06 38.17
N SER A 61 35.93 -3.59 39.38
CA SER A 61 34.75 -3.73 40.22
C SER A 61 33.89 -2.47 40.22
N SER A 62 32.58 -2.67 40.12
CA SER A 62 31.56 -1.62 40.18
C SER A 62 31.62 -0.88 41.51
N LEU A 63 32.32 0.25 41.52
CA LEU A 63 32.13 1.27 42.54
C LEU A 63 30.75 1.90 42.32
N GLY A 64 29.94 1.89 43.38
CA GLY A 64 28.57 2.40 43.38
C GLY A 64 28.50 3.83 42.87
N TYR A 65 27.91 3.98 41.69
CA TYR A 65 27.44 5.27 41.22
C TYR A 65 26.07 5.53 41.85
N PRO A 66 25.86 6.67 42.54
CA PRO A 66 24.53 7.06 42.94
C PRO A 66 23.71 7.31 41.67
N TYR A 67 22.60 6.59 41.53
CA TYR A 67 21.61 6.86 40.49
C TYR A 67 21.19 8.34 40.60
N PRO A 68 21.21 9.12 39.50
CA PRO A 68 20.55 10.42 39.51
C PRO A 68 19.05 10.17 39.69
N THR A 69 18.52 10.54 40.85
CA THR A 69 17.09 10.73 41.05
C THR A 69 16.65 11.91 40.21
N TYR A 70 16.16 11.63 39.00
CA TYR A 70 15.46 12.63 38.21
C TYR A 70 14.21 13.05 38.99
N PRO A 71 13.98 14.37 39.20
CA PRO A 71 12.70 14.81 39.73
C PRO A 71 11.62 14.39 38.72
N THR A 72 10.67 13.57 39.15
CA THR A 72 9.42 13.33 38.42
C THR A 72 8.76 14.68 38.18
N PRO A 73 8.62 15.16 36.92
CA PRO A 73 7.79 16.31 36.66
C PRO A 73 6.35 15.94 37.02
N GLY A 74 5.83 16.56 38.07
CA GLY A 74 4.41 16.51 38.39
C GLY A 74 3.64 17.21 37.29
N TYR A 75 3.20 16.45 36.29
CA TYR A 75 2.22 16.93 35.32
C TYR A 75 0.86 16.96 36.01
N THR A 76 0.57 18.06 36.69
CA THR A 76 -0.80 18.43 37.02
C THR A 76 -1.46 18.82 35.70
N TYR A 77 -2.23 17.92 35.10
CA TYR A 77 -3.09 18.28 33.97
C TYR A 77 -4.11 19.31 34.46
N PRO A 78 -4.17 20.53 33.88
CA PRO A 78 -5.30 21.41 34.12
C PRO A 78 -6.53 20.75 33.50
N THR A 79 -7.47 20.31 34.33
CA THR A 79 -8.82 19.96 33.90
C THR A 79 -9.41 21.17 33.20
N PRO A 80 -9.83 21.09 31.92
CA PRO A 80 -10.53 22.18 31.28
C PRO A 80 -11.82 22.47 32.05
N GLY A 81 -11.87 23.62 32.70
CA GLY A 81 -13.12 24.14 33.24
C GLY A 81 -14.05 24.41 32.07
N TYR A 82 -15.10 23.62 31.92
CA TYR A 82 -16.19 23.96 31.01
C TYR A 82 -16.84 25.24 31.54
N ALA A 83 -16.54 26.37 30.89
CA ALA A 83 -17.30 27.59 31.09
C ALA A 83 -18.72 27.33 30.60
N THR A 84 -19.69 27.35 31.51
CA THR A 84 -21.11 27.32 31.19
C THR A 84 -21.42 28.54 30.31
N PRO A 85 -21.98 28.38 29.09
CA PRO A 85 -22.34 29.52 28.27
C PRO A 85 -23.39 30.38 28.98
N PRO A 86 -23.33 31.73 28.87
CA PRO A 86 -24.35 32.60 29.43
C PRO A 86 -25.71 32.32 28.78
N PRO A 87 -26.83 32.47 29.52
CA PRO A 87 -28.17 32.32 28.95
C PRO A 87 -28.38 33.38 27.86
N GLN A 88 -28.53 32.92 26.62
CA GLN A 88 -28.77 33.79 25.46
C GLN A 88 -30.25 34.20 25.43
N PRO A 89 -30.60 35.49 25.51
CA PRO A 89 -31.98 35.93 25.34
C PRO A 89 -32.35 35.92 23.85
N GLY A 90 -33.45 35.23 23.52
CA GLY A 90 -34.13 35.39 22.23
C GLY A 90 -33.62 34.52 21.09
N ARG A 91 -33.84 33.20 21.17
CA ARG A 91 -33.94 32.36 19.96
C ARG A 91 -35.43 32.11 19.70
N MET A 92 -35.95 32.64 18.60
CA MET A 92 -37.31 32.35 18.15
C MET A 92 -37.41 30.83 17.92
N THR A 93 -38.33 30.18 18.63
CA THR A 93 -38.64 28.77 18.47
C THR A 93 -39.29 28.57 17.11
N THR A 94 -38.51 28.20 16.10
CA THR A 94 -39.06 27.63 14.87
C THR A 94 -39.42 26.18 15.19
N THR A 95 -40.71 25.88 15.23
CA THR A 95 -41.25 24.54 15.41
C THR A 95 -40.66 23.62 14.34
N ALA A 96 -39.78 22.70 14.73
CA ALA A 96 -39.26 21.69 13.82
C ALA A 96 -40.43 20.81 13.37
N THR A 97 -40.77 20.90 12.08
CA THR A 97 -41.66 19.93 11.45
C THR A 97 -40.90 18.62 11.37
N THR A 98 -41.30 17.62 12.17
CA THR A 98 -40.80 16.26 12.10
C THR A 98 -41.26 15.62 10.79
N ALA A 99 -40.49 15.82 9.71
CA ALA A 99 -40.64 15.01 8.52
C ALA A 99 -40.27 13.55 8.89
N PRO A 100 -41.02 12.54 8.40
CA PRO A 100 -40.63 11.15 8.58
C PRO A 100 -39.24 10.95 7.95
N LEU A 101 -38.28 10.50 8.76
CA LEU A 101 -36.97 10.02 8.31
C LEU A 101 -37.18 8.72 7.54
N THR A 102 -37.62 8.79 6.28
CA THR A 102 -37.36 7.72 5.34
C THR A 102 -35.84 7.62 5.19
N LYS A 103 -35.24 6.60 5.81
CA LYS A 103 -33.88 6.17 5.48
C LYS A 103 -33.85 5.90 3.98
N SER A 104 -33.41 6.89 3.21
CA SER A 104 -32.93 6.63 1.85
C SER A 104 -31.85 5.56 2.00
N PRO A 105 -31.87 4.46 1.22
CA PRO A 105 -30.78 3.50 1.24
C PRO A 105 -29.53 4.26 0.81
N THR A 106 -28.70 4.64 1.78
CA THR A 106 -27.36 5.12 1.48
C THR A 106 -26.70 4.03 0.66
N PRO A 107 -26.30 4.28 -0.60
CA PRO A 107 -25.61 3.26 -1.37
C PRO A 107 -24.38 2.85 -0.57
N THR A 108 -24.21 1.54 -0.35
CA THR A 108 -23.00 0.98 0.24
C THR A 108 -21.82 1.55 -0.55
N PRO A 109 -20.84 2.20 0.12
CA PRO A 109 -19.76 2.87 -0.59
C PRO A 109 -19.06 1.85 -1.48
N THR A 110 -19.13 2.11 -2.79
CA THR A 110 -18.51 1.23 -3.77
C THR A 110 -17.01 1.47 -3.75
N HIS A 111 -16.24 0.38 -3.82
CA HIS A 111 -14.78 0.45 -3.86
C HIS A 111 -14.35 1.29 -5.06
N ALA A 112 -13.23 2.02 -4.95
CA ALA A 112 -12.69 2.76 -6.08
C ALA A 112 -12.43 1.81 -7.26
N ALA A 113 -12.76 2.23 -8.47
CA ALA A 113 -12.53 1.43 -9.67
C ALA A 113 -11.04 1.51 -10.09
N LYS A 114 -10.55 0.54 -10.87
CA LYS A 114 -9.21 0.63 -11.45
C LYS A 114 -9.09 1.89 -12.32
N CYS A 115 -7.96 2.57 -12.20
CA CYS A 115 -7.63 3.73 -13.00
C CYS A 115 -7.62 3.36 -14.49
N ARG A 116 -8.21 4.19 -15.35
CA ARG A 116 -8.26 3.93 -16.80
C ARG A 116 -6.99 4.33 -17.55
N THR A 117 -6.30 5.35 -17.06
CA THR A 117 -5.15 5.93 -17.76
C THR A 117 -4.01 6.22 -16.79
N GLU A 118 -4.29 6.98 -15.74
CA GLU A 118 -3.29 7.43 -14.77
C GLU A 118 -3.87 7.51 -13.36
N PRO A 119 -3.02 7.37 -12.33
CA PRO A 119 -1.58 7.06 -12.43
C PRO A 119 -1.30 5.60 -12.81
N THR A 120 -0.11 5.32 -13.33
CA THR A 120 0.35 3.97 -13.65
C THR A 120 1.11 3.35 -12.48
N GLY A 121 1.19 2.02 -12.43
CA GLY A 121 1.97 1.30 -11.42
C GLY A 121 3.42 1.79 -11.27
N PRO A 122 4.18 1.93 -12.37
CA PRO A 122 5.54 2.46 -12.31
C PRO A 122 5.64 3.89 -11.77
N GLN A 123 4.65 4.76 -12.03
CA GLN A 123 4.62 6.11 -11.43
C GLN A 123 4.46 6.04 -9.92
N ILE A 124 3.63 5.12 -9.40
CA ILE A 124 3.46 4.89 -7.97
C ILE A 124 4.73 4.32 -7.33
N LEU A 125 5.37 3.34 -7.97
CA LEU A 125 6.63 2.77 -7.47
C LEU A 125 7.75 3.83 -7.42
N THR A 126 7.79 4.73 -8.41
CA THR A 126 8.74 5.86 -8.41
C THR A 126 8.45 6.84 -7.27
N LEU A 127 7.17 7.10 -6.98
CA LEU A 127 6.75 8.04 -5.93
C LEU A 127 7.16 7.58 -4.53
N ILE A 128 7.16 6.27 -4.27
CA ILE A 128 7.36 5.71 -2.92
C ILE A 128 8.80 5.28 -2.63
N LYS A 129 9.68 5.30 -3.63
CA LYS A 129 11.03 4.71 -3.54
C LYS A 129 11.88 5.32 -2.42
N ASP A 130 11.71 6.62 -2.17
CA ASP A 130 12.50 7.37 -1.19
C ASP A 130 11.75 7.59 0.13
N ASP A 131 10.60 6.93 0.33
CA ASP A 131 9.83 7.02 1.57
C ASP A 131 10.44 6.13 2.67
N PRO A 132 10.69 6.66 3.88
CA PRO A 132 11.35 5.91 4.96
C PRO A 132 10.50 4.74 5.50
N GLY A 133 9.19 4.72 5.25
CA GLY A 133 8.30 3.62 5.60
C GLY A 133 8.27 2.50 4.56
N VAL A 134 9.03 2.63 3.47
CA VAL A 134 9.09 1.70 2.36
C VAL A 134 10.46 1.02 2.35
N PRO A 135 10.52 -0.32 2.25
CA PRO A 135 11.78 -1.04 2.24
C PRO A 135 12.58 -0.71 0.96
N ASP A 136 13.89 -0.56 1.13
CA ASP A 136 14.85 -0.35 0.03
C ASP A 136 15.11 -1.67 -0.72
N THR A 137 14.08 -2.16 -1.40
CA THR A 137 14.08 -3.40 -2.19
C THR A 137 13.27 -3.21 -3.47
N SER A 138 13.39 -4.15 -4.40
CA SER A 138 12.55 -4.15 -5.59
C SER A 138 11.09 -4.39 -5.21
N LEU A 139 10.20 -3.49 -5.62
CA LEU A 139 8.77 -3.57 -5.39
C LEU A 139 8.03 -3.75 -6.72
N ALA A 140 6.96 -4.54 -6.68
CA ALA A 140 6.03 -4.75 -7.79
C ALA A 140 4.62 -4.35 -7.37
N VAL A 141 3.81 -3.89 -8.33
CA VAL A 141 2.38 -3.64 -8.07
C VAL A 141 1.67 -4.98 -7.93
N ALA A 142 1.03 -5.18 -6.78
CA ALA A 142 0.21 -6.35 -6.51
C ALA A 142 -1.21 -6.14 -7.04
N ASP A 143 -1.81 -4.97 -6.76
CA ASP A 143 -3.14 -4.62 -7.27
C ASP A 143 -3.36 -3.10 -7.35
N GLY A 144 -4.33 -2.71 -8.18
CA GLY A 144 -4.60 -1.32 -8.55
C GLY A 144 -3.77 -0.86 -9.77
N PRO A 145 -3.56 0.46 -9.96
CA PRO A 145 -4.02 1.57 -9.12
C PRO A 145 -5.55 1.74 -9.18
N PHE A 146 -6.16 2.10 -8.05
CA PHE A 146 -7.59 2.37 -7.92
C PHE A 146 -7.84 3.86 -7.77
N CYS A 147 -8.70 4.42 -8.61
CA CYS A 147 -8.91 5.86 -8.71
C CYS A 147 -10.29 6.27 -8.18
N SER A 148 -10.30 7.32 -7.37
CA SER A 148 -11.51 8.08 -7.06
C SER A 148 -11.19 9.57 -7.06
N GLY A 149 -11.69 10.29 -8.05
CA GLY A 149 -11.38 11.71 -8.22
C GLY A 149 -9.89 11.96 -8.51
N THR A 150 -9.22 12.66 -7.59
CA THR A 150 -7.76 12.93 -7.62
C THR A 150 -6.97 12.01 -6.70
N TRP A 151 -7.63 11.08 -6.01
CA TRP A 151 -7.00 10.16 -5.06
C TRP A 151 -6.79 8.80 -5.68
N THR A 152 -5.71 8.15 -5.27
CA THR A 152 -5.35 6.82 -5.75
C THR A 152 -4.94 5.92 -4.59
N PHE A 153 -5.37 4.66 -4.64
CA PHE A 153 -4.94 3.58 -3.76
C PHE A 153 -4.25 2.49 -4.58
N THR A 154 -3.10 1.99 -4.13
CA THR A 154 -2.37 0.89 -4.80
C THR A 154 -1.80 -0.04 -3.75
N THR A 155 -1.85 -1.34 -4.02
CA THR A 155 -1.19 -2.35 -3.21
C THR A 155 0.08 -2.79 -3.93
N VAL A 156 1.21 -2.76 -3.23
CA VAL A 156 2.52 -3.16 -3.74
C VAL A 156 3.09 -4.27 -2.87
N LYS A 157 3.93 -5.12 -3.47
CA LYS A 157 4.58 -6.25 -2.81
C LYS A 157 6.07 -6.23 -3.14
N ILE A 158 6.85 -6.95 -2.33
CA ILE A 158 8.25 -7.22 -2.69
C ILE A 158 8.26 -8.06 -3.95
N ASP A 159 9.08 -7.66 -4.92
CA ASP A 159 9.19 -8.38 -6.19
C ASP A 159 9.70 -9.81 -5.96
N GLY A 160 9.10 -10.78 -6.63
CA GLY A 160 9.40 -12.20 -6.42
C GLY A 160 8.93 -12.82 -5.09
N GLN A 161 8.21 -12.10 -4.22
CA GLN A 161 7.56 -12.64 -3.03
C GLN A 161 6.05 -12.75 -3.22
N ASP A 162 5.43 -13.77 -2.61
CA ASP A 162 3.98 -13.92 -2.59
C ASP A 162 3.36 -13.16 -1.41
N ALA A 163 2.10 -12.74 -1.56
CA ALA A 163 1.38 -11.97 -0.55
C ALA A 163 1.10 -12.78 0.73
N ASP A 164 1.22 -14.11 0.67
CA ASP A 164 1.08 -15.00 1.83
C ASP A 164 2.36 -15.08 2.68
N GLU A 165 3.51 -14.70 2.09
CA GLU A 165 4.81 -14.73 2.76
C GLU A 165 5.14 -13.39 3.41
N VAL A 166 4.78 -12.30 2.72
CA VAL A 166 5.08 -10.93 3.15
C VAL A 166 3.82 -10.08 3.04
N GLU A 167 3.51 -9.35 4.12
CA GLU A 167 2.39 -8.42 4.13
C GLU A 167 2.59 -7.34 3.05
N PRO A 168 1.61 -7.13 2.16
CA PRO A 168 1.74 -6.13 1.11
C PRO A 168 1.68 -4.71 1.69
N LEU A 169 2.38 -3.79 1.04
CA LEU A 169 2.34 -2.38 1.37
C LEU A 169 1.21 -1.71 0.62
N MET A 170 0.49 -0.84 1.29
CA MET A 170 -0.53 0.00 0.70
C MET A 170 0.04 1.39 0.46
N VAL A 171 -0.42 2.03 -0.61
CA VAL A 171 0.01 3.37 -1.01
C VAL A 171 -1.21 4.21 -1.31
N VAL A 172 -1.34 5.34 -0.62
CA VAL A 172 -2.34 6.37 -0.91
C VAL A 172 -1.63 7.60 -1.44
N SER A 173 -2.05 8.06 -2.60
CA SER A 173 -1.52 9.27 -3.24
C SER A 173 -2.63 10.17 -3.76
N THR A 174 -2.31 11.44 -4.00
CA THR A 174 -3.19 12.38 -4.70
C THR A 174 -2.50 12.96 -5.93
N GLY A 175 -3.29 13.55 -6.83
CA GLY A 175 -2.80 14.15 -8.06
C GLY A 175 -2.84 13.16 -9.22
N LYS A 176 -2.23 13.55 -10.34
CA LYS A 176 -2.16 12.76 -11.58
C LYS A 176 -0.85 13.04 -12.32
N GLY A 177 -0.38 12.06 -13.08
CA GLY A 177 0.83 12.16 -13.88
C GLY A 177 2.04 12.61 -13.05
N ALA A 178 2.76 13.62 -13.53
CA ALA A 178 3.95 14.16 -12.87
C ALA A 178 3.68 14.95 -11.58
N LYS A 179 2.42 15.20 -11.21
CA LYS A 179 2.03 15.92 -9.99
C LYS A 179 1.50 14.99 -8.89
N LEU A 180 1.92 13.74 -8.89
CA LEU A 180 1.58 12.81 -7.82
C LEU A 180 2.23 13.26 -6.51
N THR A 181 1.47 13.16 -5.43
CA THR A 181 1.92 13.46 -4.08
C THR A 181 1.58 12.29 -3.18
N LEU A 182 2.56 11.81 -2.44
CA LEU A 182 2.36 10.75 -1.47
C LEU A 182 1.57 11.28 -0.27
N VAL A 183 0.56 10.53 0.16
CA VAL A 183 -0.22 10.82 1.37
C VAL A 183 0.16 9.86 2.49
N ALA A 184 0.29 8.58 2.16
CA ALA A 184 0.70 7.54 3.08
C ALA A 184 1.24 6.34 2.29
N ALA A 185 2.27 5.69 2.83
CA ALA A 185 2.75 4.38 2.40
C ALA A 185 3.00 3.51 3.64
N GLY A 186 2.69 2.22 3.54
CA GLY A 186 2.93 1.25 4.61
C GLY A 186 1.84 0.17 4.70
N THR A 187 1.94 -0.69 5.71
CA THR A 187 0.93 -1.71 6.02
C THR A 187 -0.35 -1.14 6.64
N HIS A 188 -0.34 0.13 7.04
CA HIS A 188 -1.53 0.85 7.49
C HIS A 188 -1.52 2.29 6.95
N VAL A 189 -2.44 2.59 6.04
CA VAL A 189 -2.52 3.89 5.37
C VAL A 189 -3.72 4.74 5.81
N CYS A 190 -4.60 4.19 6.66
CA CYS A 190 -5.76 4.91 7.18
C CYS A 190 -5.38 5.92 8.28
N ASN A 191 -4.76 7.04 7.90
CA ASN A 191 -4.49 8.15 8.81
C ASN A 191 -5.64 9.18 8.82
N ALA A 192 -5.57 10.16 9.74
CA ALA A 192 -6.59 11.19 9.89
C ALA A 192 -6.87 11.98 8.59
N LYS A 193 -5.83 12.23 7.79
CA LYS A 193 -5.96 12.93 6.50
C LYS A 193 -6.75 12.10 5.49
N VAL A 194 -6.47 10.79 5.40
CA VAL A 194 -7.22 9.87 4.53
C VAL A 194 -8.68 9.77 4.97
N GLN A 195 -8.95 9.67 6.27
CA GLN A 195 -10.33 9.61 6.79
C GLN A 195 -11.14 10.87 6.48
N ALA A 196 -10.49 12.04 6.65
CA ALA A 196 -11.15 13.34 6.50
C ALA A 196 -11.32 13.75 5.03
N GLU A 197 -10.33 13.50 4.18
CA GLU A 197 -10.26 14.10 2.84
C GLU A 197 -10.41 13.11 1.69
N ALA A 198 -10.16 11.81 1.90
CA ALA A 198 -10.23 10.85 0.82
C ALA A 198 -11.70 10.58 0.43
N PRO A 199 -12.00 10.42 -0.87
CA PRO A 199 -13.30 9.99 -1.33
C PRO A 199 -13.69 8.62 -0.76
N ALA A 200 -15.00 8.37 -0.65
CA ALA A 200 -15.52 7.14 -0.06
C ALA A 200 -14.91 5.86 -0.64
N GLY A 201 -14.73 5.77 -1.96
CA GLY A 201 -14.14 4.59 -2.59
C GLY A 201 -12.67 4.32 -2.19
N ILE A 202 -11.92 5.36 -1.81
CA ILE A 202 -10.55 5.21 -1.30
C ILE A 202 -10.57 4.88 0.18
N ARG A 203 -11.48 5.46 0.97
CA ARG A 203 -11.64 5.10 2.39
C ARG A 203 -12.05 3.65 2.59
N VAL A 204 -12.91 3.12 1.73
CA VAL A 204 -13.24 1.68 1.76
C VAL A 204 -12.00 0.81 1.56
N LEU A 205 -11.10 1.18 0.64
CA LEU A 205 -9.86 0.42 0.39
C LEU A 205 -8.80 0.63 1.48
N ALA A 206 -8.62 1.86 1.94
CA ALA A 206 -7.54 2.24 2.87
C ALA A 206 -7.90 2.01 4.34
N CYS A 207 -9.18 2.16 4.69
CA CYS A 207 -9.71 2.17 6.06
C CYS A 207 -10.76 1.09 6.33
N GLY A 208 -11.40 0.54 5.31
CA GLY A 208 -12.47 -0.45 5.44
C GLY A 208 -13.88 0.12 5.73
N PHE A 209 -14.12 1.43 5.53
CA PHE A 209 -15.42 2.08 5.75
C PHE A 209 -15.71 3.30 4.86
#